data_AF-A0A1H8UKJ5-F1
#
_entry.id   AF-A0A1H8UKJ5-F1
#
_cell.length_a   1.000
_cell.length_b   1.000
_cell.length_c   1.000
_cell.angle_alpha   90.00
_cell.angle_beta   90.00
_cell.angle_gamma   90.00
#
_symmetry.space_group_name_H-M   'P 1'
#
loop_
_entity.id
_entity.type
_entity.pdbx_description
1 polymer ?
#
loop_
_entity_poly.entity_id
_entity_poly.type
_entity_poly.pdbx_seq_one_letter_code
_entity_poly.pdbx_strand_id
1 'polypeptide(L)'
;MYRKRVGEAIIEKHELQDDYPDWDKRWSSINRERSVVRDEEYILERRVSTYIREQPFLWVNLDDKPSADSNRATLEQNAIALLSNFGKRPIDQRGDEWLGRYSQSREIRESGLWNVNHVEENYEEEFLELLEQALNNTTPL
;
A
#
# COMPACT_ATOMS: atom_id res chain seq x y z
N MET A 1 -3.45 0.64 -7.24
CA MET A 1 -4.02 0.50 -5.88
C MET A 1 -3.27 1.36 -4.86
N TYR A 2 -1.95 1.23 -4.70
CA TYR A 2 -1.19 2.01 -3.71
C TYR A 2 -1.19 3.53 -3.96
N ARG A 3 -0.78 3.98 -5.16
CA ARG A 3 -0.81 5.42 -5.53
C ARG A 3 -2.16 6.09 -5.29
N LYS A 4 -3.22 5.43 -5.76
CA LYS A 4 -4.62 5.80 -5.52
C LYS A 4 -4.86 6.09 -4.03
N ARG A 5 -4.56 5.12 -3.16
CA ARG A 5 -4.78 5.19 -1.71
C ARG A 5 -3.98 6.31 -1.05
N VAL A 6 -2.74 6.53 -1.51
CA VAL A 6 -1.92 7.66 -1.05
C VAL A 6 -2.57 8.98 -1.44
N GLY A 7 -3.05 9.12 -2.68
CA GLY A 7 -3.73 10.34 -3.12
C GLY A 7 -5.04 10.60 -2.37
N GLU A 8 -5.86 9.57 -2.16
CA GLU A 8 -7.07 9.65 -1.34
C GLU A 8 -6.74 10.15 0.07
N ALA A 9 -5.71 9.59 0.72
CA ALA A 9 -5.30 10.02 2.04
C ALA A 9 -4.73 11.46 2.08
N ILE A 10 -4.04 11.92 1.02
CA ILE A 10 -3.60 13.32 0.89
C ILE A 10 -4.82 14.25 0.75
N ILE A 11 -5.80 13.86 -0.07
CA ILE A 11 -7.05 14.61 -0.25
C ILE A 11 -7.77 14.75 1.09
N GLU A 12 -7.95 13.65 1.83
CA GLU A 12 -8.62 13.66 3.13
C GLU A 12 -7.84 14.48 4.19
N LYS A 13 -6.51 14.35 4.24
CA LYS A 13 -5.66 15.09 5.19
C LYS A 13 -5.76 16.61 4.99
N HIS A 14 -5.97 17.07 3.76
CA HIS A 14 -5.86 18.48 3.38
C HIS A 14 -7.18 19.07 2.89
N GLU A 15 -8.30 18.34 3.01
CA GLU A 15 -9.64 18.78 2.61
C GLU A 15 -9.72 19.21 1.12
N LEU A 16 -9.09 18.43 0.24
CA LEU A 16 -8.94 18.76 -1.20
C LEU A 16 -10.00 18.09 -2.09
N GLN A 17 -11.14 17.68 -1.53
CA GLN A 17 -12.17 16.95 -2.28
C GLN A 17 -12.74 17.78 -3.44
N ASP A 18 -12.85 19.10 -3.26
CA ASP A 18 -13.33 20.02 -4.28
C ASP A 18 -12.29 20.29 -5.38
N ASP A 19 -10.99 20.21 -5.05
CA ASP A 19 -9.89 20.41 -5.99
C ASP A 19 -9.63 19.16 -6.86
N TYR A 20 -9.83 17.97 -6.31
CA TYR A 20 -9.60 16.69 -6.98
C TYR A 20 -10.85 15.81 -6.97
N PRO A 21 -11.99 16.30 -7.49
CA PRO A 21 -13.26 15.60 -7.40
C PRO A 21 -13.25 14.29 -8.17
N ASP A 22 -12.37 14.14 -9.16
CA ASP A 22 -12.31 13.00 -10.08
C ASP A 22 -11.21 12.00 -9.74
N TRP A 23 -10.46 12.22 -8.64
CA TRP A 23 -9.39 11.32 -8.23
C TRP A 23 -9.92 9.90 -8.07
N ASP A 24 -9.26 8.96 -8.77
CA ASP A 24 -9.59 7.55 -8.77
C ASP A 24 -10.99 7.16 -9.31
N LYS A 25 -11.75 8.11 -9.84
CA LYS A 25 -12.97 7.75 -10.56
C LYS A 25 -12.64 6.94 -11.82
N ARG A 26 -13.55 6.03 -12.17
CA ARG A 26 -13.46 5.32 -13.45
C ARG A 26 -13.58 6.34 -14.58
N TRP A 27 -12.69 6.27 -15.56
CA TRP A 27 -12.75 7.21 -16.69
C TRP A 27 -14.10 7.20 -17.43
N SER A 28 -14.78 6.05 -17.46
CA SER A 28 -16.11 5.91 -18.05
C SER A 28 -17.22 6.68 -17.31
N SER A 29 -17.00 7.09 -16.07
CA SER A 29 -17.95 7.90 -15.29
C SER A 29 -17.65 9.40 -15.29
N ILE A 30 -16.56 9.82 -15.92
CA ILE A 30 -16.14 11.22 -15.97
C ILE A 30 -16.63 11.83 -17.29
N ASN A 31 -17.50 12.82 -17.21
CA ASN A 31 -18.02 13.55 -18.38
C ASN A 31 -17.21 14.84 -18.63
N ARG A 32 -15.89 14.70 -18.74
CA ARG A 32 -14.91 15.79 -18.92
C ARG A 32 -13.79 15.34 -19.84
N GLU A 33 -13.08 16.27 -20.46
CA GLU A 33 -11.92 15.95 -21.28
C GLU A 33 -10.76 15.38 -20.44
N ARG A 34 -10.07 14.36 -20.99
CA ARG A 34 -9.00 13.66 -20.26
C ARG A 34 -7.76 14.52 -20.00
N SER A 35 -7.43 15.41 -20.93
CA SER A 35 -6.36 16.40 -20.76
C SER A 35 -6.63 17.28 -19.55
N VAL A 36 -7.83 17.85 -19.47
CA VAL A 36 -8.23 18.78 -18.39
C VAL A 36 -8.11 18.12 -17.02
N VAL A 37 -8.69 16.92 -16.84
CA VAL A 37 -8.62 16.20 -15.54
C VAL A 37 -7.18 15.87 -15.17
N ARG A 38 -6.35 15.45 -16.14
CA ARG A 38 -4.94 15.13 -15.88
C ARG A 38 -4.13 16.36 -15.49
N ASP A 39 -4.39 17.50 -16.13
CA ASP A 39 -3.69 18.75 -15.82
C ASP A 39 -4.05 19.25 -14.41
N GLU A 40 -5.31 19.10 -14.00
CA GLU A 40 -5.78 19.38 -12.63
C GLU A 40 -5.12 18.44 -11.60
N GLU A 41 -5.17 17.13 -11.85
CA GLU A 41 -4.62 16.10 -10.94
C GLU A 41 -3.08 16.09 -10.88
N TYR A 42 -2.40 16.77 -11.81
CA TYR A 42 -0.94 16.73 -11.93
C TYR A 42 -0.22 17.14 -10.63
N ILE A 43 -0.71 18.17 -9.94
CA ILE A 43 -0.10 18.64 -8.69
C ILE A 43 -0.23 17.59 -7.58
N LEU A 44 -1.39 16.94 -7.46
CA LEU A 44 -1.59 15.84 -6.51
C LEU A 44 -0.74 14.62 -6.86
N GLU A 45 -0.67 14.22 -8.13
CA GLU A 45 0.15 13.09 -8.57
C GLU A 45 1.65 13.32 -8.30
N ARG A 46 2.12 14.57 -8.36
CA ARG A 46 3.47 14.94 -7.91
C ARG A 46 3.64 14.75 -6.41
N ARG A 47 2.69 15.17 -5.57
CA ARG A 47 2.74 14.95 -4.12
C ARG A 47 2.74 13.47 -3.77
N VAL A 48 1.89 12.67 -4.41
CA VAL A 48 1.87 11.20 -4.30
C VAL A 48 3.24 10.62 -4.67
N SER A 49 3.83 11.09 -5.76
CA SER A 49 5.15 10.62 -6.21
C SER A 49 6.27 10.97 -5.22
N THR A 50 6.25 12.17 -4.64
CA THR A 50 7.20 12.56 -3.59
C THR A 50 7.06 11.66 -2.38
N TYR A 51 5.84 11.48 -1.86
CA TYR A 51 5.56 10.63 -0.71
C TYR A 51 6.09 9.19 -0.90
N ILE A 52 5.82 8.59 -2.06
CA ILE A 52 6.27 7.22 -2.36
C ILE A 52 7.80 7.13 -2.43
N ARG A 53 8.47 8.15 -2.97
CA ARG A 53 9.94 8.18 -3.11
C ARG A 53 10.68 8.34 -1.79
N GLU A 54 10.04 8.92 -0.78
CA GLU A 54 10.61 9.07 0.55
C GLU A 54 10.55 7.78 1.37
N GLN A 55 9.84 6.75 0.90
CA GLN A 55 9.76 5.46 1.58
C GLN A 55 10.98 4.58 1.27
N PRO A 56 11.49 3.81 2.25
CA PRO A 56 12.51 2.80 1.97
C PRO A 56 11.95 1.76 1.01
N PHE A 57 12.80 1.29 0.10
CA PHE A 57 12.48 0.21 -0.81
C PHE A 57 13.43 -0.95 -0.55
N LEU A 58 12.87 -2.07 -0.08
CA LEU A 58 13.56 -3.33 0.11
C LEU A 58 12.96 -4.36 -0.84
N TRP A 59 13.77 -5.33 -1.25
CA TRP A 59 13.34 -6.39 -2.15
C TRP A 59 13.96 -7.72 -1.72
N VAL A 60 13.28 -8.81 -2.07
CA VAL A 60 13.77 -10.18 -1.89
C VAL A 60 13.66 -10.95 -3.20
N ASN A 61 14.62 -11.82 -3.46
CA ASN A 61 14.70 -12.61 -4.68
C ASN A 61 13.82 -13.87 -4.57
N LEU A 62 12.85 -13.99 -5.48
CA LEU A 62 11.94 -15.13 -5.60
C LEU A 62 11.76 -15.45 -7.08
N ASP A 63 12.26 -16.60 -7.51
CA ASP A 63 12.26 -17.05 -8.91
C ASP A 63 11.28 -18.22 -9.14
N ASP A 64 10.09 -18.10 -8.57
CA ASP A 64 9.01 -19.08 -8.69
C ASP A 64 7.99 -18.68 -9.76
N LYS A 65 7.32 -19.68 -10.34
CA LYS A 65 6.26 -19.43 -11.32
C LYS A 65 5.05 -18.78 -10.62
N PRO A 66 4.43 -17.74 -11.20
CA PRO A 66 3.23 -17.14 -10.63
C PRO A 66 2.08 -18.14 -10.49
N SER A 67 1.59 -18.32 -9.27
CA SER A 67 0.38 -19.08 -8.92
C SER A 67 -0.12 -18.67 -7.53
N ALA A 68 -1.33 -19.11 -7.16
CA ALA A 68 -1.84 -18.92 -5.80
C ALA A 68 -0.98 -19.65 -4.75
N ASP A 69 -0.37 -20.77 -5.13
CA ASP A 69 0.49 -21.60 -4.27
C ASP A 69 1.99 -21.27 -4.45
N SER A 70 2.29 -20.08 -4.95
CA SER A 70 3.67 -19.63 -5.20
C SER A 70 4.32 -19.16 -3.89
N ASN A 71 5.63 -19.37 -3.74
CA ASN A 71 6.41 -18.84 -2.62
C ASN A 71 6.23 -17.32 -2.48
N ARG A 72 6.07 -16.60 -3.59
CA ARG A 72 5.71 -15.17 -3.59
C ARG A 72 4.38 -14.89 -2.92
N ALA A 73 3.34 -15.65 -3.24
CA ALA A 73 2.02 -15.49 -2.64
C ALA A 73 2.06 -15.82 -1.14
N THR A 74 2.72 -16.93 -0.77
CA THR A 74 2.92 -17.32 0.63
C THR A 74 3.66 -16.24 1.42
N LEU A 75 4.73 -15.68 0.88
CA LEU A 75 5.48 -14.61 1.54
C LEU A 75 4.67 -13.33 1.68
N GLU A 76 3.96 -12.90 0.63
CA GLU A 76 3.13 -11.68 0.68
C GLU A 76 2.05 -11.81 1.75
N GLN A 77 1.26 -12.89 1.71
CA GLN A 77 0.18 -13.13 2.65
C GLN A 77 0.67 -13.13 4.10
N ASN A 78 1.70 -13.94 4.40
CA ASN A 78 2.19 -14.11 5.76
C ASN A 78 2.91 -12.85 6.28
N ALA A 79 3.67 -12.14 5.44
CA ALA A 79 4.30 -10.90 5.84
C ALA A 79 3.27 -9.82 6.20
N ILE A 80 2.17 -9.71 5.44
CA ILE A 80 1.09 -8.77 5.76
C ILE A 80 0.37 -9.19 7.04
N ALA A 81 0.03 -10.47 7.19
CA ALA A 81 -0.65 -11.01 8.36
C ALA A 81 0.18 -10.83 9.65
N LEU A 82 1.51 -11.01 9.56
CA LEU A 82 2.45 -10.78 10.66
C LEU A 82 2.53 -9.29 11.04
N LEU A 83 2.68 -8.40 10.05
CA LEU A 83 2.91 -6.96 10.28
C LEU A 83 1.63 -6.16 10.56
N SER A 84 0.46 -6.74 10.32
CA SER A 84 -0.82 -6.08 10.52
C SER A 84 -1.14 -5.90 12.00
N ASN A 85 -1.49 -4.66 12.38
CA ASN A 85 -2.05 -4.33 13.68
C ASN A 85 -3.58 -4.51 13.75
N PHE A 86 -4.24 -4.90 12.65
CA PHE A 86 -5.69 -4.90 12.53
C PHE A 86 -6.31 -5.93 13.49
N GLY A 87 -7.17 -5.47 14.40
CA GLY A 87 -7.80 -6.32 15.42
C GLY A 87 -6.81 -6.97 16.42
N LYS A 88 -5.54 -6.56 16.41
CA LYS A 88 -4.47 -7.12 17.25
C LYS A 88 -3.88 -6.02 18.15
N ARG A 89 -3.24 -6.41 19.25
CA ARG A 89 -2.44 -5.46 20.03
C ARG A 89 -1.23 -5.04 19.19
N PRO A 90 -1.02 -3.74 18.91
CA PRO A 90 0.09 -3.33 18.07
C PRO A 90 1.44 -3.67 18.70
N ILE A 91 2.30 -4.34 17.92
CA ILE A 91 3.70 -4.60 18.30
C ILE A 91 4.58 -3.44 17.82
N ASP A 92 4.39 -3.03 16.57
CA ASP A 92 5.05 -1.88 15.95
C ASP A 92 3.99 -0.92 15.41
N GLN A 93 3.59 0.04 16.25
CA GLN A 93 2.56 1.01 15.90
C GLN A 93 3.14 2.11 15.03
N ARG A 94 2.44 2.43 13.93
CA ARG A 94 2.79 3.59 13.09
C ARG A 94 2.68 4.89 13.89
N GLY A 95 3.68 5.75 13.74
CA GLY A 95 3.68 7.09 14.34
C GLY A 95 2.50 7.96 13.90
N ASP A 96 2.29 9.08 14.60
CA ASP A 96 1.16 9.97 14.35
C ASP A 96 1.24 10.68 12.98
N GLU A 97 2.45 10.85 12.44
CA GLU A 97 2.68 11.44 11.12
C GLU A 97 2.38 10.49 9.94
N TRP A 98 2.00 9.24 10.21
CA TRP A 98 1.71 8.28 9.16
C TRP A 98 0.44 8.68 8.38
N LEU A 99 0.63 8.99 7.09
CA LEU A 99 -0.42 9.46 6.19
C LEU A 99 -1.62 8.50 6.11
N GLY A 100 -1.42 7.19 6.25
CA GLY A 100 -2.51 6.22 6.14
C GLY A 100 -3.58 6.34 7.23
N ARG A 101 -3.36 7.12 8.29
CA ARG A 101 -4.40 7.48 9.28
C ARG A 101 -5.56 8.28 8.67
N TYR A 102 -5.32 8.98 7.57
CA TYR A 102 -6.32 9.74 6.82
C TYR A 102 -6.97 8.93 5.68
N SER A 103 -6.58 7.67 5.50
CA SER A 103 -7.23 6.78 4.52
C SER A 103 -8.70 6.60 4.86
N GLN A 104 -9.58 6.55 3.86
CA GLN A 104 -10.99 6.19 4.05
C GLN A 104 -11.17 4.69 4.41
N SER A 105 -10.25 3.80 4.00
CA SER A 105 -10.27 2.39 4.39
C SER A 105 -9.87 2.20 5.86
N ARG A 106 -10.77 1.57 6.61
CA ARG A 106 -10.57 1.18 8.01
C ARG A 106 -9.40 0.21 8.16
N GLU A 107 -9.32 -0.75 7.24
CA GLU A 107 -8.29 -1.77 7.17
C GLU A 107 -6.91 -1.15 7.07
N ILE A 108 -6.74 -0.11 6.24
CA ILE A 108 -5.49 0.65 6.20
C ILE A 108 -5.23 1.26 7.57
N ARG A 109 -6.13 2.15 8.04
CA ARG A 109 -5.95 2.91 9.29
C ARG A 109 -5.59 2.04 10.49
N GLU A 110 -6.25 0.90 10.65
CA GLU A 110 -6.08 0.01 11.79
C GLU A 110 -4.93 -1.01 11.61
N SER A 111 -4.63 -1.47 10.39
CA SER A 111 -3.49 -2.38 10.17
C SER A 111 -2.14 -1.67 10.25
N GLY A 112 -2.07 -0.38 9.93
CA GLY A 112 -0.80 0.31 9.75
C GLY A 112 -0.10 -0.02 8.42
N LEU A 113 -0.82 -0.62 7.47
CA LEU A 113 -0.31 -1.06 6.17
C LEU A 113 -1.12 -0.46 5.02
N TRP A 114 -0.45 -0.22 3.89
CA TRP A 114 -1.14 0.20 2.67
C TRP A 114 -1.74 -0.97 1.89
N ASN A 115 -1.23 -2.19 2.08
CA ASN A 115 -1.84 -3.41 1.58
C ASN A 115 -2.88 -3.89 2.59
N VAL A 116 -4.08 -4.22 2.12
CA VAL A 116 -5.19 -4.67 2.97
C VAL A 116 -5.49 -6.14 2.82
N ASN A 117 -4.97 -6.77 1.77
CA ASN A 117 -5.19 -8.20 1.57
C ASN A 117 -4.44 -8.91 2.70
N HIS A 118 -5.11 -9.81 3.43
CA HIS A 118 -4.55 -10.61 4.52
C HIS A 118 -4.31 -9.88 5.86
N VAL A 119 -4.80 -8.64 6.05
CA VAL A 119 -4.61 -7.91 7.32
C VAL A 119 -5.33 -8.52 8.51
N GLU A 120 -6.39 -9.28 8.27
CA GLU A 120 -7.18 -9.99 9.28
C GLU A 120 -6.65 -11.40 9.56
N GLU A 121 -5.73 -11.89 8.75
CA GLU A 121 -5.26 -13.26 8.80
C GLU A 121 -4.19 -13.46 9.87
N ASN A 122 -3.94 -14.72 10.19
CA ASN A 122 -2.78 -15.14 10.97
C ASN A 122 -1.69 -15.62 10.02
N TYR A 123 -0.43 -15.43 10.40
CA TYR A 123 0.69 -15.97 9.65
C TYR A 123 1.01 -17.39 10.12
N GLU A 124 1.58 -18.19 9.24
CA GLU A 124 2.13 -19.53 9.48
C GLU A 124 3.62 -19.39 9.77
N GLU A 125 4.13 -19.88 10.91
CA GLU A 125 5.52 -19.65 11.35
C GLU A 125 6.56 -20.14 10.34
N GLU A 126 6.24 -21.19 9.57
CA GLU A 126 7.08 -21.78 8.52
C GLU A 126 7.47 -20.78 7.42
N PHE A 127 6.69 -19.71 7.23
CA PHE A 127 7.01 -18.66 6.26
C PHE A 127 8.32 -17.92 6.60
N LEU A 128 8.72 -17.90 7.89
CA LEU A 128 9.94 -17.22 8.33
C LEU A 128 11.18 -17.91 7.75
N GLU A 129 11.17 -19.24 7.65
CA GLU A 129 12.25 -20.00 7.00
C GLU A 129 12.31 -19.70 5.50
N LEU A 130 11.15 -19.58 4.85
CA LEU A 130 11.05 -19.19 3.45
C LEU A 130 11.58 -17.76 3.23
N LEU A 131 11.27 -16.83 4.14
CA LEU A 131 11.75 -15.46 4.09
C LEU A 131 13.27 -15.39 4.26
N GLU A 132 13.82 -16.15 5.22
CA GLU A 132 15.26 -16.24 5.45
C GLU A 132 15.99 -16.79 4.21
N GLN A 133 15.47 -17.85 3.58
CA GLN A 133 16.01 -18.39 2.34
C GLN A 133 15.98 -17.35 1.21
N ALA A 134 14.87 -16.63 1.06
CA ALA A 134 14.74 -15.57 0.06
C ALA A 134 15.75 -14.45 0.29
N LEU A 135 15.96 -14.02 1.55
CA LEU A 135 16.95 -13.02 1.93
C LEU A 135 18.37 -13.47 1.61
N ASN A 136 18.73 -14.71 1.93
CA ASN A 136 20.05 -15.27 1.62
C ASN A 136 20.34 -15.35 0.11
N ASN A 137 19.28 -15.50 -0.70
CA ASN A 137 19.36 -15.49 -2.17
C ASN A 137 19.30 -14.08 -2.78
N THR A 138 19.11 -13.05 -1.96
CA THR A 138 19.01 -11.65 -2.40
C THR A 138 20.38 -11.00 -2.27
N THR A 139 20.94 -10.54 -3.40
CA THR A 139 22.14 -9.68 -3.37
C THR A 139 21.69 -8.23 -3.25
N PRO A 140 22.05 -7.49 -2.18
CA PRO A 140 21.71 -6.08 -2.06
C PRO A 140 22.23 -5.25 -3.24
N LEU A 141 21.48 -4.22 -3.63
CA LEU A 141 21.88 -3.25 -4.66
C LEU A 141 22.98 -2.30 -4.17
#